data_AF-A0A8G1RRC2-F1
#
_entry.id   AF-A0A8G1RRC2-F1
#
_cell.length_a   1.000
_cell.length_b   1.000
_cell.length_c   1.000
_cell.angle_alpha   90.00
_cell.angle_beta   90.00
_cell.angle_gamma   90.00
#
_symmetry.space_group_name_H-M   'P 1'
#
loop_
_entity.id
_entity.type
_entity.pdbx_description
1 polymer ?
#
loop_
_entity_poly.entity_id
_entity_poly.type
_entity_poly.pdbx_seq_one_letter_code
_entity_poly.pdbx_strand_id
1 'polypeptide(L)'
;MMTKVRKHPSRSSPPLHPKPPFLPSISALLTLDPQTLALVATTLAVAVTANPTVGYAGYFYENCTTPSIDAGNAYAGSCLNVENFPIKSFTAYVESGSCADGTSAVLHTYTASGCDESTLYETVSVDTEKQCFEADVTLVSIKSECV
;
A
#
# COMPACT_ATOMS: atom_id res chain seq x y z
N MET A 1 4.64 64.81 -9.61
CA MET A 1 3.89 63.54 -9.67
C MET A 1 4.87 62.44 -9.24
N MET A 2 5.10 62.16 -7.96
CA MET A 2 4.22 61.49 -6.99
C MET A 2 3.50 60.26 -7.57
N THR A 3 4.07 59.07 -7.38
CA THR A 3 3.32 57.94 -6.80
C THR A 3 4.26 57.06 -5.96
N LYS A 4 4.10 57.16 -4.65
CA LYS A 4 4.74 56.35 -3.62
C LYS A 4 3.89 55.09 -3.44
N VAL A 5 4.39 53.92 -3.84
CA VAL A 5 3.71 52.65 -3.54
C VAL A 5 3.99 52.29 -2.09
N ARG A 6 3.04 52.60 -1.20
CA ARG A 6 2.95 51.97 0.12
C ARG A 6 2.43 50.56 -0.08
N LYS A 7 3.23 49.54 0.23
CA LYS A 7 2.73 48.19 0.47
C LYS A 7 2.86 47.90 1.96
N HIS A 8 1.73 47.55 2.57
CA HIS A 8 1.56 47.23 3.99
C HIS A 8 2.58 46.18 4.47
N PRO A 9 3.06 46.27 5.73
CA PRO A 9 3.72 45.14 6.37
C PRO A 9 2.67 44.07 6.65
N SER A 10 2.71 42.98 5.89
CA SER A 10 1.94 41.78 6.21
C SER A 10 2.55 41.15 7.46
N ARG A 11 1.77 41.14 8.54
CA ARG A 11 2.13 40.60 9.84
C ARG A 11 2.29 39.08 9.68
N SER A 12 3.53 38.57 9.73
CA SER A 12 3.79 37.13 9.75
C SER A 12 3.34 36.57 11.10
N SER A 13 2.19 35.90 11.11
CA SER A 13 1.79 35.04 12.24
C SER A 13 2.82 33.92 12.42
N PRO A 14 3.26 33.60 13.65
CA PRO A 14 4.12 32.45 13.88
C PRO A 14 3.33 31.16 13.63
N PRO A 15 3.97 30.05 13.21
CA PRO A 15 3.30 28.77 13.09
C PRO A 15 2.91 28.27 14.49
N LEU A 16 1.65 27.87 14.67
CA LEU A 16 1.27 27.02 15.80
C LEU A 16 2.00 25.69 15.61
N HIS A 17 3.09 25.48 16.36
CA HIS A 17 3.58 24.15 16.61
C HIS A 17 2.49 23.37 17.39
N PRO A 18 2.09 22.17 16.95
CA PRO A 18 1.38 21.25 17.83
C PRO A 18 2.29 20.95 19.01
N LYS A 19 1.79 21.19 20.22
CA LYS A 19 2.47 20.76 21.45
C LYS A 19 2.67 19.24 21.35
N PRO A 20 3.88 18.70 21.55
CA PRO A 20 4.05 17.25 21.58
C PRO A 20 3.13 16.68 22.67
N PRO A 21 2.52 15.50 22.46
CA PRO A 21 1.77 14.84 23.52
C PRO A 21 2.71 14.74 24.72
N PHE A 22 2.21 15.16 25.89
CA PHE A 22 2.91 15.01 27.16
C PHE A 22 3.37 13.55 27.26
N LEU A 23 4.66 13.30 27.07
CA LEU A 23 5.24 12.05 27.53
C LEU A 23 5.06 12.03 29.05
N PRO A 24 4.37 11.04 29.63
CA PRO A 24 4.39 10.89 31.06
C PRO A 24 5.85 10.73 31.50
N SER A 25 6.25 11.51 32.50
CA SER A 25 7.56 11.38 33.13
C SER A 25 7.75 9.92 33.54
N ILE A 26 8.89 9.32 33.17
CA ILE A 26 9.23 7.92 33.46
C ILE A 26 9.09 7.61 34.97
N SER A 27 9.20 8.62 35.83
CA SER A 27 8.99 8.51 37.28
C SER A 27 7.58 8.10 37.72
N ALA A 28 6.55 8.22 36.87
CA ALA A 28 5.17 7.81 37.22
C ALA A 28 4.90 6.31 36.98
N LEU A 29 5.83 5.57 36.36
CA LEU A 29 5.67 4.14 36.08
C LEU A 29 6.06 3.23 37.26
N LEU A 30 6.80 3.75 38.24
CA LEU A 30 7.38 2.96 39.33
C LEU A 30 6.45 2.75 40.54
N THR A 31 5.21 3.22 40.48
CA THR A 31 4.21 3.05 41.57
C THR A 31 2.97 2.24 41.15
N LEU A 32 2.98 1.64 39.96
CA LEU A 32 1.85 0.84 39.48
C LEU A 32 1.93 -0.59 40.03
N ASP A 33 0.86 -1.01 40.70
CA ASP A 33 0.63 -2.38 41.16
C ASP A 33 0.83 -3.37 39.99
N PRO A 34 1.43 -4.55 40.21
CA PRO A 34 1.67 -5.54 39.16
C PRO A 34 0.40 -5.95 38.39
N GLN A 35 -0.79 -5.84 39.00
CA GLN A 35 -2.06 -6.10 38.32
C GLN A 35 -2.43 -4.99 37.33
N THR A 36 -2.05 -3.75 37.60
CA THR A 36 -2.29 -2.60 36.71
C THR A 36 -1.34 -2.61 35.51
N LEU A 37 -0.09 -3.05 35.71
CA LEU A 37 0.88 -3.22 34.62
C LEU A 37 0.44 -4.32 33.64
N ALA A 38 -0.15 -5.41 34.15
CA ALA A 38 -0.71 -6.49 33.34
C ALA A 38 -1.93 -6.02 32.52
N LEU A 39 -2.79 -5.19 33.11
CA LEU A 39 -3.99 -4.67 32.42
C LEU A 39 -3.64 -3.70 31.28
N VAL A 40 -2.61 -2.85 31.46
CA VAL A 40 -2.14 -1.92 30.42
C VAL A 40 -1.43 -2.69 29.28
N ALA A 41 -0.68 -3.75 29.60
CA ALA A 41 -0.02 -4.60 28.61
C ALA A 41 -1.01 -5.37 27.71
N THR A 42 -2.19 -5.74 28.22
CA THR A 42 -3.23 -6.41 27.42
C THR A 42 -4.00 -5.49 26.47
N THR A 43 -3.86 -4.17 26.57
CA THR A 43 -4.77 -3.24 25.87
C THR A 43 -4.28 -2.65 24.56
N LEU A 44 -3.02 -2.79 24.13
CA LEU A 44 -2.57 -1.99 22.96
C LEU A 44 -1.47 -2.61 22.09
N ALA A 45 -1.54 -3.91 21.82
CA ALA A 45 -0.88 -4.46 20.62
C ALA A 45 -1.83 -4.29 19.42
N VAL A 46 -2.12 -3.04 19.04
CA VAL A 46 -2.70 -2.80 17.71
C VAL A 46 -1.55 -2.99 16.73
N ALA A 47 -1.42 -4.19 16.18
CA ALA A 47 -0.50 -4.43 15.09
C ALA A 47 -0.92 -3.50 13.95
N VAL A 48 -0.14 -2.43 13.72
CA VAL A 48 -0.30 -1.60 12.53
C VAL A 48 0.20 -2.46 11.37
N THR A 49 -0.71 -3.21 10.74
CA THR A 49 -0.41 -3.95 9.53
C THR A 49 -0.23 -2.94 8.40
N ALA A 50 0.95 -2.89 7.80
CA ALA A 50 1.15 -2.13 6.58
C ALA A 50 0.52 -2.93 5.43
N ASN A 51 -0.46 -2.34 4.75
CA ASN A 51 -1.11 -2.93 3.58
C ASN A 51 -0.08 -3.51 2.60
N PRO A 52 -0.31 -4.71 2.04
CA PRO A 52 0.65 -5.32 1.14
C PRO A 52 0.82 -4.49 -0.13
N THR A 53 2.06 -4.46 -0.61
CA THR A 53 2.40 -4.06 -1.97
C THR A 53 2.72 -5.32 -2.75
N VAL A 54 1.96 -5.59 -3.80
CA VAL A 54 2.15 -6.76 -4.66
C VAL A 54 2.90 -6.33 -5.91
N GLY A 55 4.11 -6.84 -6.08
CA GLY A 55 4.87 -6.67 -7.31
C GLY A 55 4.28 -7.52 -8.42
N TYR A 56 4.19 -6.97 -9.62
CA TYR A 56 3.70 -7.61 -10.84
C TYR A 56 4.70 -7.41 -11.97
N ALA A 57 4.87 -8.42 -12.81
CA ALA A 57 5.58 -8.29 -14.09
C ALA A 57 4.95 -9.19 -15.16
N GLY A 58 4.65 -8.62 -16.34
CA GLY A 58 4.06 -9.32 -17.48
C GLY A 58 5.13 -9.78 -18.49
N TYR A 59 4.90 -10.92 -19.12
CA TYR A 59 5.83 -11.55 -20.06
C TYR A 59 5.15 -11.91 -21.38
N PHE A 60 5.89 -11.76 -22.48
CA PHE A 60 5.41 -12.14 -23.83
C PHE A 60 5.39 -13.66 -24.06
N TYR A 61 6.09 -14.43 -23.22
CA TYR A 61 6.20 -15.89 -23.30
C TYR A 61 5.56 -16.55 -22.08
N GLU A 62 5.23 -17.82 -22.21
CA GLU A 62 4.76 -18.68 -21.11
C GLU A 62 5.87 -18.89 -20.06
N ASN A 63 5.49 -19.43 -18.89
CA ASN A 63 6.38 -19.79 -17.79
C ASN A 63 7.24 -18.63 -17.25
N CYS A 64 6.77 -17.39 -17.40
CA CYS A 64 7.45 -16.17 -16.96
C CYS A 64 8.88 -16.04 -17.50
N THR A 65 9.07 -16.48 -18.75
CA THR A 65 10.37 -16.49 -19.41
C THR A 65 10.80 -15.06 -19.73
N THR A 66 11.96 -14.65 -19.21
CA THR A 66 12.53 -13.31 -19.40
C THR A 66 12.79 -12.97 -20.88
N PRO A 67 12.71 -11.69 -21.28
CA PRO A 67 12.49 -10.51 -20.42
C PRO A 67 11.00 -10.26 -20.13
N SER A 68 10.72 -9.61 -18.99
CA SER A 68 9.41 -9.01 -18.78
C SER A 68 9.25 -7.82 -19.72
N ILE A 69 8.02 -7.60 -20.19
CA ILE A 69 7.66 -6.50 -21.09
C ILE A 69 6.91 -5.37 -20.36
N ASP A 70 6.46 -5.65 -19.14
CA ASP A 70 5.70 -4.74 -18.30
C ASP A 70 5.94 -5.08 -16.83
N ALA A 71 5.84 -4.09 -15.94
CA ALA A 71 6.00 -4.26 -14.50
C ALA A 71 5.36 -3.11 -13.71
N GLY A 72 4.82 -3.43 -12.54
CA GLY A 72 4.19 -2.45 -11.67
C GLY A 72 3.92 -3.00 -10.27
N ASN A 73 3.59 -2.11 -9.35
CA ASN A 73 3.33 -2.44 -7.95
C ASN A 73 1.88 -2.11 -7.59
N ALA A 74 1.08 -3.13 -7.30
CA ALA A 74 -0.29 -2.97 -6.85
C ALA A 74 -0.33 -2.71 -5.33
N TYR A 75 -0.87 -1.56 -4.93
CA TYR A 75 -1.04 -1.18 -3.53
C TYR A 75 -2.45 -1.51 -3.05
N ALA A 76 -2.58 -2.07 -1.85
CA ALA A 76 -3.89 -2.51 -1.40
C ALA A 76 -4.90 -1.36 -1.35
N GLY A 77 -6.06 -1.56 -1.99
CA GLY A 77 -7.11 -0.55 -2.10
C GLY A 77 -6.87 0.53 -3.16
N SER A 78 -5.84 0.41 -4.00
CA SER A 78 -5.59 1.31 -5.14
C SER A 78 -5.55 0.54 -6.46
N CYS A 79 -6.14 1.13 -7.51
CA CYS A 79 -6.04 0.61 -8.87
C CYS A 79 -4.83 1.20 -9.59
N LEU A 80 -3.98 0.35 -10.15
CA LEU A 80 -2.85 0.76 -10.97
C LEU A 80 -3.12 0.34 -12.42
N ASN A 81 -3.00 1.27 -13.36
CA ASN A 81 -2.98 0.90 -14.78
C ASN A 81 -1.57 0.40 -15.15
N VAL A 82 -1.53 -0.70 -15.90
CA VAL A 82 -0.31 -1.29 -16.44
C VAL A 82 -0.29 -1.11 -17.96
N GLU A 83 0.84 -1.45 -18.60
CA GLU A 83 0.97 -1.27 -20.04
C GLU A 83 0.01 -2.21 -20.80
N ASN A 84 -0.70 -1.68 -21.79
CA ASN A 84 -1.73 -2.38 -22.57
C ASN A 84 -1.10 -3.28 -23.65
N PHE A 85 -0.25 -4.22 -23.23
CA PHE A 85 0.40 -5.19 -24.11
C PHE A 85 -0.14 -6.61 -23.88
N PRO A 86 -0.31 -7.42 -24.94
CA PRO A 86 -0.62 -8.83 -24.78
C PRO A 86 0.49 -9.56 -24.03
N ILE A 87 0.11 -10.33 -23.01
CA ILE A 87 1.00 -11.21 -22.25
C ILE A 87 0.63 -12.67 -22.49
N LYS A 88 1.55 -13.57 -22.14
CA LYS A 88 1.34 -15.03 -22.07
C LYS A 88 1.49 -15.57 -20.66
N SER A 89 2.20 -14.85 -19.79
CA SER A 89 2.30 -15.16 -18.37
C SER A 89 2.64 -13.89 -17.58
N PHE A 90 2.45 -13.93 -16.27
CA PHE A 90 2.88 -12.88 -15.35
C PHE A 90 3.40 -13.45 -14.04
N THR A 91 4.31 -12.73 -13.39
CA THR A 91 4.70 -13.01 -12.01
C THR A 91 3.97 -12.10 -11.05
N ALA A 92 3.65 -12.61 -9.86
CA ALA A 92 3.16 -11.79 -8.76
C ALA A 92 3.69 -12.28 -7.41
N TYR A 93 3.91 -11.35 -6.47
CA TYR A 93 4.35 -11.62 -5.10
C TYR A 93 4.17 -10.41 -4.20
N VAL A 94 4.02 -10.64 -2.90
CA VAL A 94 4.07 -9.60 -1.87
C VAL A 94 5.50 -9.10 -1.76
N GLU A 95 5.76 -7.90 -2.28
CA GLU A 95 7.07 -7.25 -2.22
C GLU A 95 7.33 -6.67 -0.82
N SER A 96 6.27 -6.15 -0.18
CA SER A 96 6.35 -5.59 1.18
C SER A 96 4.98 -5.53 1.84
N GLY A 97 4.96 -5.30 3.15
CA GLY A 97 3.73 -5.26 3.94
C GLY A 97 3.13 -6.64 4.19
N SER A 98 1.98 -6.67 4.82
CA SER A 98 1.22 -7.89 5.10
C SER A 98 -0.26 -7.57 5.30
N CYS A 99 -1.11 -8.53 5.01
CA CYS A 99 -2.49 -8.47 5.43
C CYS A 99 -2.63 -8.64 6.96
N ALA A 100 -3.79 -8.27 7.50
CA ALA A 100 -4.11 -8.50 8.89
C ALA A 100 -4.28 -10.00 9.17
N ASP A 101 -4.12 -10.40 10.44
CA ASP A 101 -4.29 -11.79 10.84
C ASP A 101 -5.64 -12.36 10.35
N GLY A 102 -5.57 -13.53 9.70
CA GLY A 102 -6.76 -14.21 9.14
C GLY A 102 -7.18 -13.75 7.74
N THR A 103 -6.48 -12.79 7.13
CA THR A 103 -6.69 -12.39 5.73
C THR A 103 -5.45 -12.67 4.88
N SER A 104 -5.62 -12.87 3.57
CA SER A 104 -4.54 -13.18 2.62
C SER A 104 -4.44 -12.15 1.50
N ALA A 105 -3.23 -11.91 1.00
CA ALA A 105 -3.03 -11.01 -0.12
C ALA A 105 -3.48 -11.66 -1.43
N VAL A 106 -4.24 -10.90 -2.22
CA VAL A 106 -4.63 -11.28 -3.58
C VAL A 106 -4.26 -10.20 -4.57
N LEU A 107 -3.99 -10.60 -5.81
CA LEU A 107 -3.86 -9.71 -6.95
C LEU A 107 -5.03 -9.94 -7.90
N HIS A 108 -5.79 -8.88 -8.14
CA HIS A 108 -6.80 -8.81 -9.19
C HIS A 108 -6.15 -8.22 -10.45
N THR A 109 -6.44 -8.83 -11.59
CA THR A 109 -5.98 -8.40 -12.91
C THR A 109 -7.18 -8.10 -13.79
N TYR A 110 -7.09 -7.05 -14.61
CA TYR A 110 -8.23 -6.54 -15.38
C TYR A 110 -7.84 -6.27 -16.83
N THR A 111 -8.79 -6.47 -17.73
CA THR A 111 -8.64 -6.24 -19.18
C THR A 111 -8.96 -4.81 -19.61
N ALA A 112 -9.41 -3.96 -18.68
CA ALA A 112 -9.62 -2.54 -18.90
C ALA A 112 -8.99 -1.72 -17.77
N SER A 113 -8.89 -0.41 -17.97
CA SER A 113 -8.40 0.51 -16.95
C SER A 113 -9.44 0.74 -15.85
N GLY A 114 -8.97 1.16 -14.68
CA GLY A 114 -9.85 1.56 -13.57
C GLY A 114 -10.34 0.42 -12.67
N CYS A 115 -9.88 -0.82 -12.90
CA CYS A 115 -10.17 -1.97 -12.04
C CYS A 115 -11.68 -2.18 -11.81
N ASP A 116 -12.46 -2.05 -12.89
CA ASP A 116 -13.89 -2.33 -12.86
C ASP A 116 -14.12 -3.83 -12.84
N GLU A 117 -14.94 -4.31 -11.89
CA GLU A 117 -15.20 -5.74 -11.67
C GLU A 117 -15.82 -6.44 -12.89
N SER A 118 -16.49 -5.71 -13.80
CA SER A 118 -16.99 -6.30 -15.05
C SER A 118 -15.89 -6.65 -16.05
N THR A 119 -14.67 -6.15 -15.82
CA THR A 119 -13.48 -6.36 -16.67
C THR A 119 -12.41 -7.21 -15.99
N LEU A 120 -12.72 -7.75 -14.80
CA LEU A 120 -11.87 -8.67 -14.07
C LEU A 120 -11.52 -9.87 -14.95
N TYR A 121 -10.23 -10.11 -15.12
CA TYR A 121 -9.70 -11.27 -15.79
C TYR A 121 -9.56 -12.43 -14.80
N GLU A 122 -8.76 -12.22 -13.76
CA GLU A 122 -8.46 -13.25 -12.76
C GLU A 122 -8.08 -12.61 -11.43
N THR A 123 -8.34 -13.37 -10.35
CA THR A 123 -7.84 -13.09 -9.01
C THR A 123 -6.91 -14.22 -8.59
N VAL A 124 -5.66 -13.90 -8.25
CA VAL A 124 -4.66 -14.88 -7.80
C VAL A 124 -4.26 -14.59 -6.36
N SER A 125 -4.12 -15.64 -5.55
CA SER A 125 -3.53 -15.53 -4.20
C SER A 125 -2.03 -15.42 -4.32
N VAL A 126 -1.43 -14.52 -3.54
CA VAL A 126 0.01 -14.27 -3.58
C VAL A 126 0.58 -14.22 -2.17
N ASP A 127 1.82 -14.68 -2.05
CA ASP A 127 2.61 -14.60 -0.83
C ASP A 127 3.96 -13.95 -1.14
N THR A 128 4.93 -14.06 -0.23
CA THR A 128 6.25 -13.47 -0.40
C THR A 128 7.12 -14.18 -1.44
N GLU A 129 6.75 -15.39 -1.87
CA GLU A 129 7.46 -16.10 -2.92
C GLU A 129 7.01 -15.59 -4.29
N LYS A 130 7.97 -15.46 -5.23
CA LYS A 130 7.67 -15.06 -6.60
C LYS A 130 7.01 -16.21 -7.34
N GLN A 131 5.71 -16.06 -7.60
CA GLN A 131 4.90 -17.04 -8.30
C GLN A 131 4.74 -16.65 -9.77
N CYS A 132 4.49 -17.65 -10.63
CA CYS A 132 4.26 -17.47 -12.07
C CYS A 132 2.88 -18.00 -12.43
N PHE A 133 2.14 -17.22 -13.21
CA PHE A 133 0.79 -17.51 -13.67
C PHE A 133 0.73 -17.40 -15.19
N GLU A 134 0.10 -18.38 -15.83
CA GLU A 134 -0.16 -18.32 -17.28
C GLU A 134 -1.37 -17.43 -17.54
N ALA A 135 -1.28 -16.57 -18.55
CA ALA A 135 -2.34 -15.63 -18.90
C ALA A 135 -2.21 -15.25 -20.38
N ASP A 136 -3.13 -15.72 -21.22
CA ASP A 136 -3.18 -15.35 -22.64
C ASP A 136 -4.19 -14.21 -22.85
N VAL A 137 -3.77 -12.99 -22.50
CA VAL A 137 -4.66 -11.82 -22.45
C VAL A 137 -3.87 -10.51 -22.55
N THR A 138 -4.55 -9.41 -22.82
CA THR A 138 -4.01 -8.06 -22.60
C THR A 138 -4.54 -7.51 -21.29
N LEU A 139 -3.67 -7.39 -20.29
CA LEU A 139 -4.00 -6.73 -19.02
C LEU A 139 -3.79 -5.22 -19.14
N VAL A 140 -4.63 -4.46 -18.44
CA VAL A 140 -4.63 -2.98 -18.50
C VAL A 140 -4.63 -2.36 -17.11
N SER A 141 -5.13 -3.07 -16.11
CA SER A 141 -4.97 -2.63 -14.71
C SER A 141 -4.84 -3.81 -13.75
N ILE A 142 -4.27 -3.50 -12.59
CA ILE A 142 -4.08 -4.42 -11.48
C ILE A 142 -4.47 -3.74 -10.16
N LYS A 143 -4.93 -4.54 -9.21
CA LYS A 143 -5.30 -4.09 -7.86
C LYS A 143 -4.97 -5.19 -6.87
N SER A 144 -4.41 -4.84 -5.73
CA SER A 144 -4.24 -5.78 -4.64
C SER A 144 -5.28 -5.54 -3.55
N GLU A 145 -5.67 -6.61 -2.87
CA GLU A 145 -6.55 -6.58 -1.71
C GLU A 145 -6.11 -7.60 -0.67
N CYS A 146 -6.62 -7.43 0.55
CA CYS A 146 -6.58 -8.44 1.59
C CYS A 146 -7.99 -9.00 1.73
N VAL A 147 -8.14 -10.32 1.57
CA VAL A 147 -9.43 -11.03 1.64
C VAL A 147 -9.44 -12.12 2.70
#